data_AF-R7I070-F1
#
_entry.id   AF-R7I070-F1
#
_cell.length_a   1.000
_cell.length_b   1.000
_cell.length_c   1.000
_cell.angle_alpha   90.00
_cell.angle_beta   90.00
_cell.angle_gamma   90.00
#
_symmetry.space_group_name_H-M   'P 1'
#
loop_
_entity.id
_entity.type
_entity.pdbx_description
1 polymer ?
#
loop_
_entity_poly.entity_id
_entity_poly.type
_entity_poly.pdbx_seq_one_letter_code
_entity_poly.pdbx_strand_id
1 'polypeptide(L)'
;MEHLNKLLSCVEKDSEIFKNPDLNYVIGLTNTQVKDLKKFATTNELMKEEKREFFLTEKGKKYLEDNPVKSWCCDEFPKRPEINLEYLKLEKMPPVLTKAMRCLARHLLENEELKEHSIESYLKNELLSENSTCKDIKNEISEYILQGKKIKLTDLFEKFISYGLTKSIVGILLLDVLAKNKDILAIYEKLQFQLKLNQLMFDRMIFCPQNFEIQKTIMEDLPILEKISLILSDTKTKNILDITKTLIYFIRDLEKYTLHTERLSKKTIRFRNVIMNAKDPISLFYRDIPKVLSGKLLPECDDEFLQNYQASINELKNATHNMVSEINTFFFESFHAKSRKELAQRFEKVEEFIGEKELKILFNNVVEKDADDILWINRIATFINKSRVPKDWSDEDVADFKIKVKDLALKFYTIEATVGTSEIGISKSFEKVLKQLLELTKPEQNVIVRKIVNAQ
;
A
#
# COMPACT_ATOMS: atom_id res chain seq x y z
N MET A 1 45.24 2.56 -26.76
CA MET A 1 46.07 3.75 -26.48
C MET A 1 45.52 4.50 -25.27
N GLU A 2 44.30 5.02 -25.30
CA GLU A 2 43.72 5.77 -24.16
C GLU A 2 43.69 5.00 -22.82
N HIS A 3 43.33 3.71 -22.84
CA HIS A 3 43.39 2.85 -21.66
C HIS A 3 44.82 2.61 -21.12
N LEU A 4 45.84 2.67 -21.99
CA LEU A 4 47.24 2.54 -21.59
C LEU A 4 47.68 3.80 -20.83
N ASN A 5 47.35 4.98 -21.34
CA ASN A 5 47.66 6.26 -20.71
C ASN A 5 47.09 6.31 -19.29
N LYS A 6 45.84 5.84 -19.12
CA LYS A 6 45.20 5.74 -17.79
C LYS A 6 45.94 4.81 -16.83
N LEU A 7 46.27 3.60 -17.27
CA LEU A 7 47.02 2.64 -16.45
C LEU A 7 48.35 3.26 -16.00
N LEU A 8 49.09 3.89 -16.92
CA LEU A 8 50.36 4.54 -16.61
C LEU A 8 50.18 5.72 -15.64
N SER A 9 49.16 6.56 -15.81
CA SER A 9 48.86 7.66 -14.88
C SER A 9 48.47 7.18 -13.49
N CYS A 10 47.74 6.06 -13.37
CA CYS A 10 47.44 5.45 -12.07
C CYS A 10 48.71 4.89 -11.39
N VAL A 11 49.59 4.25 -12.16
CA VAL A 11 50.89 3.75 -11.66
C VAL A 11 51.82 4.89 -11.23
N GLU A 12 51.77 6.04 -11.92
CA GLU A 12 52.51 7.24 -11.51
C GLU A 12 52.05 7.78 -10.15
N LYS A 13 50.74 7.73 -9.89
CA LYS A 13 50.14 8.23 -8.64
C LYS A 13 50.25 7.25 -7.47
N ASP A 14 50.26 5.95 -7.74
CA ASP A 14 50.27 4.88 -6.74
C ASP A 14 51.16 3.71 -7.21
N SER A 15 52.33 3.55 -6.58
CA SER A 15 53.27 2.47 -6.90
C SER A 15 52.77 1.09 -6.49
N GLU A 16 51.79 1.03 -5.59
CA GLU A 16 51.18 -0.21 -5.10
C GLU A 16 49.84 -0.51 -5.76
N ILE A 17 49.43 0.23 -6.79
CA ILE A 17 48.09 0.17 -7.38
C ILE A 17 47.62 -1.25 -7.68
N PHE A 18 48.52 -2.14 -8.17
CA PHE A 18 48.19 -3.53 -8.51
C PHE A 18 47.93 -4.45 -7.30
N LYS A 19 48.21 -4.01 -6.08
CA LYS A 19 47.86 -4.69 -4.83
C LYS A 19 46.44 -4.32 -4.36
N ASN A 20 45.86 -3.26 -4.92
CA ASN A 20 44.53 -2.77 -4.55
C ASN A 20 43.45 -3.80 -4.96
N PRO A 21 42.61 -4.30 -4.03
CA PRO A 21 41.53 -5.23 -4.36
C PRO A 21 40.51 -4.64 -5.34
N ASP A 22 40.38 -3.32 -5.38
CA ASP A 22 39.46 -2.57 -6.25
C ASP A 22 40.14 -2.01 -7.52
N LEU A 23 41.34 -2.50 -7.86
CA LEU A 23 42.15 -2.09 -9.02
C LEU A 23 41.33 -1.88 -10.31
N ASN A 24 40.43 -2.81 -10.63
CA ASN A 24 39.62 -2.75 -11.85
C ASN A 24 38.65 -1.57 -11.85
N TYR A 25 38.16 -1.18 -10.68
CA TYR A 25 37.27 -0.05 -10.51
C TYR A 25 38.07 1.25 -10.50
N VAL A 26 39.21 1.26 -9.80
CA VAL A 26 40.08 2.44 -9.70
C VAL A 26 40.69 2.84 -11.04
N ILE A 27 41.23 1.90 -11.82
CA ILE A 27 41.78 2.21 -13.16
C ILE A 27 40.67 2.30 -14.19
N GLY A 28 39.60 1.59 -13.92
CA GLY A 28 38.47 1.53 -14.79
C GLY A 28 38.73 0.67 -16.01
N LEU A 29 39.02 -0.60 -15.78
CA LEU A 29 39.31 -1.56 -16.83
C LEU A 29 38.88 -2.96 -16.38
N THR A 30 38.53 -3.81 -17.32
CA THR A 30 38.30 -5.23 -17.02
C THR A 30 39.62 -5.91 -16.60
N ASN A 31 39.54 -6.96 -15.79
CA ASN A 31 40.70 -7.78 -15.41
C ASN A 31 41.57 -8.16 -16.61
N THR A 32 40.93 -8.54 -17.73
CA THR A 32 41.62 -8.90 -18.98
C THR A 32 42.38 -7.70 -19.54
N GLN A 33 41.73 -6.54 -19.66
CA GLN A 33 42.38 -5.32 -20.15
C GLN A 33 43.54 -4.88 -19.25
N VAL A 34 43.36 -4.90 -17.92
CA VAL A 34 44.44 -4.57 -16.97
C VAL A 34 45.62 -5.51 -17.16
N LYS A 35 45.37 -6.82 -17.26
CA LYS A 35 46.41 -7.83 -17.46
C LYS A 35 47.15 -7.63 -18.78
N ASP A 36 46.43 -7.42 -19.87
CA ASP A 36 47.00 -7.24 -21.21
C ASP A 36 47.80 -5.94 -21.31
N LEU A 37 47.27 -4.83 -20.76
CA LEU A 37 47.94 -3.54 -20.74
C LEU A 37 49.15 -3.52 -19.81
N LYS A 38 49.06 -4.17 -18.65
CA LYS A 38 50.21 -4.37 -17.75
C LYS A 38 51.32 -5.11 -18.47
N LYS A 39 51.00 -6.24 -19.11
CA LYS A 39 51.97 -7.00 -19.91
C LYS A 39 52.59 -6.14 -21.00
N PHE A 40 51.77 -5.44 -21.77
CA PHE A 40 52.22 -4.55 -22.84
C PHE A 40 53.14 -3.45 -22.33
N ALA A 41 52.78 -2.78 -21.24
CA ALA A 41 53.55 -1.68 -20.66
C ALA A 41 54.90 -2.15 -20.10
N THR A 42 54.96 -3.33 -19.49
CA THR A 42 56.22 -3.93 -19.02
C THR A 42 57.09 -4.40 -20.20
N THR A 43 56.52 -5.05 -21.22
CA THR A 43 57.28 -5.51 -22.40
C THR A 43 57.86 -4.35 -23.22
N ASN A 44 57.16 -3.22 -23.28
CA ASN A 44 57.63 -2.03 -24.02
C ASN A 44 58.50 -1.08 -23.16
N GLU A 45 58.86 -1.49 -21.95
CA GLU A 45 59.68 -0.73 -21.00
C GLU A 45 59.06 0.63 -20.62
N LEU A 46 57.73 0.73 -20.58
CA LEU A 46 57.02 1.94 -20.14
C LEU A 46 56.89 1.97 -18.61
N MET A 47 56.85 0.80 -17.98
CA MET A 47 56.83 0.65 -16.52
C MET A 47 57.72 -0.52 -16.10
N LYS A 48 58.31 -0.42 -14.92
CA LYS A 48 59.16 -1.45 -14.31
C LYS A 48 58.59 -1.91 -12.98
N GLU A 49 58.84 -3.16 -12.62
CA GLU A 49 58.50 -3.72 -11.32
C GLU A 49 59.75 -3.78 -10.43
N GLU A 50 59.69 -3.20 -9.24
CA GLU A 50 60.73 -3.26 -8.22
C GLU A 50 60.09 -3.64 -6.88
N LYS A 51 60.54 -4.73 -6.23
CA LYS A 51 60.01 -5.19 -4.94
C LYS A 51 58.47 -5.30 -4.88
N ARG A 52 57.83 -5.70 -5.97
CA ARG A 52 56.35 -5.78 -6.15
C ARG A 52 55.62 -4.43 -6.18
N GLU A 53 56.36 -3.34 -6.35
CA GLU A 53 55.85 -2.02 -6.67
C GLU A 53 56.14 -1.69 -8.14
N PHE A 54 55.33 -0.84 -8.74
CA PHE A 54 55.44 -0.49 -10.15
C PHE A 54 55.75 1.00 -10.30
N PHE A 55 56.73 1.31 -11.13
CA PHE A 55 57.15 2.68 -11.40
C PHE A 55 57.23 2.93 -12.91
N LEU A 56 56.89 4.16 -13.33
CA LEU A 56 57.11 4.58 -14.70
C LEU A 56 58.62 4.71 -14.97
N THR A 57 59.05 4.21 -16.13
CA THR A 57 60.38 4.50 -16.66
C THR A 57 60.40 5.90 -17.28
N GLU A 58 61.59 6.44 -17.57
CA GLU A 58 61.70 7.72 -18.30
C GLU A 58 60.98 7.68 -19.67
N LYS A 59 60.98 6.52 -20.33
CA LYS A 59 60.22 6.28 -21.56
C LYS A 59 58.71 6.31 -21.32
N GLY A 60 58.25 5.75 -20.20
CA GLY A 60 56.84 5.77 -19.80
C GLY A 60 56.34 7.16 -19.45
N LYS A 61 57.13 7.95 -18.71
CA LYS A 61 56.82 9.35 -18.40
C LYS A 61 56.72 10.18 -19.67
N LYS A 62 57.72 10.08 -20.56
CA LYS A 62 57.70 10.77 -21.86
C LYS A 62 56.49 10.37 -22.72
N TYR A 63 56.16 9.08 -22.75
CA TYR A 63 54.98 8.62 -23.46
C TYR A 63 53.68 9.23 -22.89
N LEU A 64 53.58 9.37 -21.56
CA LEU A 64 52.42 9.97 -20.89
C LEU A 64 52.36 11.50 -21.11
N GLU A 65 53.51 12.19 -21.17
CA GLU A 65 53.60 13.59 -21.56
C GLU A 65 53.13 13.81 -23.01
N ASP A 66 53.56 12.94 -23.94
CA ASP A 66 53.16 12.99 -25.34
C ASP A 66 51.69 12.55 -25.55
N ASN A 67 51.13 11.78 -24.62
CA ASN A 67 49.79 11.20 -24.69
C ASN A 67 49.08 11.34 -23.34
N PRO A 68 48.72 12.57 -22.91
CA PRO A 68 48.07 12.77 -21.62
C PRO A 68 46.74 12.02 -21.56
N VAL A 69 46.33 11.68 -20.34
CA VAL A 69 44.97 11.17 -20.12
C VAL A 69 44.01 12.30 -20.49
N LYS A 70 43.10 12.03 -21.44
CA LYS A 70 42.08 13.02 -21.80
C LYS A 70 41.21 13.28 -20.58
N SER A 71 41.07 14.55 -20.21
CA SER A 71 40.09 14.92 -19.18
C SER A 71 38.69 14.69 -19.74
N TRP A 72 37.81 14.20 -18.88
CA TRP A 72 36.41 14.10 -19.21
C TRP A 72 35.77 15.50 -19.34
N CYS A 73 36.29 16.45 -18.56
CA CYS A 73 35.96 17.86 -18.68
C CYS A 73 36.60 18.41 -19.97
N CYS A 74 35.79 19.08 -20.78
CA CYS A 74 36.22 19.65 -22.06
C CYS A 74 35.56 21.01 -22.27
N ASP A 75 36.13 21.83 -23.14
CA ASP A 75 35.62 23.19 -23.40
C ASP A 75 34.16 23.21 -23.88
N GLU A 76 33.71 22.14 -24.53
CA GLU A 76 32.31 21.96 -24.95
C GLU A 76 31.36 21.75 -23.75
N PHE A 77 31.86 21.13 -22.66
CA PHE A 77 31.09 20.80 -21.46
C PHE A 77 31.85 21.22 -20.18
N PRO A 78 31.93 22.53 -19.89
CA PRO A 78 32.74 23.05 -18.77
C PRO A 78 32.21 22.66 -17.39
N LYS A 79 30.93 22.26 -17.30
CA LYS A 79 30.29 21.81 -16.05
C LYS A 79 30.45 20.31 -15.79
N ARG A 80 31.09 19.58 -16.70
CA ARG A 80 31.26 18.13 -16.56
C ARG A 80 32.34 17.86 -15.49
N PRO A 81 32.06 17.03 -14.49
CA PRO A 81 33.00 16.77 -13.41
C PRO A 81 34.13 15.88 -13.93
N GLU A 82 35.31 15.94 -13.34
CA GLU A 82 36.34 14.93 -13.64
C GLU A 82 36.01 13.64 -12.89
N ILE A 83 35.60 12.58 -13.58
CA ILE A 83 35.34 11.27 -12.98
C ILE A 83 36.12 10.19 -13.71
N ASN A 84 36.52 9.13 -13.01
CA ASN A 84 37.23 8.03 -13.63
C ASN A 84 36.32 6.88 -14.11
N LEU A 85 35.14 7.18 -14.69
CA LEU A 85 34.14 6.17 -15.05
C LEU A 85 33.94 5.94 -16.57
N GLU A 86 34.71 6.63 -17.41
CA GLU A 86 34.56 6.65 -18.87
C GLU A 86 34.57 5.25 -19.53
N TYR A 87 35.30 4.31 -18.93
CA TYR A 87 35.45 2.93 -19.38
C TYR A 87 34.18 2.08 -19.24
N LEU A 88 33.26 2.48 -18.37
CA LEU A 88 32.00 1.76 -18.14
C LEU A 88 31.03 1.92 -19.30
N LYS A 89 31.40 2.66 -20.36
CA LYS A 89 30.55 2.93 -21.54
C LYS A 89 29.16 3.39 -21.09
N LEU A 90 29.15 4.35 -20.17
CA LEU A 90 27.99 4.85 -19.43
C LEU A 90 26.88 5.41 -20.34
N GLU A 91 27.20 5.66 -21.62
CA GLU A 91 26.31 6.23 -22.63
C GLU A 91 25.12 5.34 -23.00
N LYS A 92 25.20 4.01 -22.85
CA LYS A 92 24.15 3.07 -23.29
C LYS A 92 23.34 2.40 -22.17
N MET A 93 23.48 2.83 -20.91
CA MET A 93 22.92 2.13 -19.74
C MET A 93 23.15 0.59 -19.79
N PRO A 94 24.40 0.11 -19.89
CA PRO A 94 24.67 -1.33 -19.97
C PRO A 94 24.02 -2.11 -18.82
N PRO A 95 23.68 -3.40 -19.03
CA PRO A 95 23.00 -4.23 -18.01
C PRO A 95 23.70 -4.22 -16.65
N VAL A 96 25.03 -4.12 -16.66
CA VAL A 96 25.87 -4.03 -15.45
C VAL A 96 25.58 -2.78 -14.63
N LEU A 97 25.45 -1.61 -15.27
CA LEU A 97 25.10 -0.36 -14.57
C LEU A 97 23.65 -0.33 -14.12
N THR A 98 22.75 -0.87 -14.93
CA THR A 98 21.34 -1.02 -14.52
C THR A 98 21.25 -1.87 -13.25
N LYS A 99 22.02 -2.96 -13.18
CA LYS A 99 22.13 -3.79 -11.97
C LYS A 99 22.75 -3.02 -10.80
N ALA A 100 23.86 -2.32 -11.00
CA ALA A 100 24.52 -1.57 -9.94
C ALA A 100 23.64 -0.43 -9.39
N MET A 101 22.97 0.31 -10.26
CA MET A 101 22.02 1.37 -9.89
C MET A 101 20.81 0.80 -9.13
N ARG A 102 20.34 -0.40 -9.51
CA ARG A 102 19.33 -1.14 -8.75
C ARG A 102 19.81 -1.51 -7.34
N CYS A 103 21.02 -2.04 -7.19
CA CYS A 103 21.60 -2.33 -5.87
C CYS A 103 21.75 -1.06 -5.03
N LEU A 104 22.23 0.04 -5.62
CA LEU A 104 22.31 1.34 -4.97
C LEU A 104 20.94 1.84 -4.52
N ALA A 105 19.90 1.65 -5.33
CA ALA A 105 18.55 2.07 -4.99
C ALA A 105 18.00 1.30 -3.80
N ARG A 106 18.24 -0.02 -3.70
CA ARG A 106 17.87 -0.80 -2.51
C ARG A 106 18.65 -0.36 -1.28
N HIS A 107 19.94 -0.08 -1.44
CA HIS A 107 20.75 0.43 -0.35
C HIS A 107 20.25 1.78 0.18
N LEU A 108 20.05 2.76 -0.69
CA LEU A 108 19.72 4.13 -0.30
C LEU A 108 18.24 4.33 0.07
N LEU A 109 17.32 3.57 -0.52
CA LEU A 109 15.88 3.73 -0.30
C LEU A 109 15.30 2.70 0.68
N GLU A 110 15.90 1.52 0.76
CA GLU A 110 15.37 0.36 1.48
C GLU A 110 16.33 -0.16 2.56
N ASN A 111 17.51 0.47 2.74
CA ASN A 111 18.53 0.13 3.73
C ASN A 111 19.12 -1.28 3.56
N GLU A 112 19.18 -1.82 2.34
CA GLU A 112 19.87 -3.09 2.06
C GLU A 112 21.40 -2.91 2.12
N GLU A 113 22.13 -3.88 2.65
CA GLU A 113 23.60 -3.81 2.69
C GLU A 113 24.21 -3.92 1.28
N LEU A 114 25.22 -3.10 0.99
CA LEU A 114 25.99 -3.22 -0.24
C LEU A 114 27.08 -4.27 -0.06
N LYS A 115 27.29 -5.07 -1.10
CA LYS A 115 28.42 -5.99 -1.15
C LYS A 115 29.74 -5.19 -1.19
N GLU A 116 30.69 -5.57 -0.35
CA GLU A 116 32.05 -5.01 -0.39
C GLU A 116 32.74 -5.32 -1.73
N HIS A 117 33.63 -4.41 -2.17
CA HIS A 117 34.40 -4.54 -3.42
C HIS A 117 33.52 -4.81 -4.67
N SER A 118 32.36 -4.16 -4.72
CA SER A 118 31.41 -4.24 -5.82
C SER A 118 31.40 -2.96 -6.66
N ILE A 119 30.79 -3.03 -7.85
CA ILE A 119 30.63 -1.85 -8.71
C ILE A 119 29.79 -0.79 -7.98
N GLU A 120 28.73 -1.21 -7.32
CA GLU A 120 27.85 -0.34 -6.55
C GLU A 120 28.55 0.32 -5.36
N SER A 121 29.40 -0.40 -4.61
CA SER A 121 30.19 0.23 -3.54
C SER A 121 31.17 1.26 -4.09
N TYR A 122 31.80 0.97 -5.23
CA TYR A 122 32.71 1.92 -5.88
C TYR A 122 31.97 3.15 -6.42
N LEU A 123 30.86 2.97 -7.14
CA LEU A 123 30.03 4.08 -7.64
C LEU A 123 29.55 4.98 -6.51
N LYS A 124 29.17 4.40 -5.36
CA LYS A 124 28.84 5.18 -4.16
C LYS A 124 30.02 6.05 -3.72
N ASN A 125 31.21 5.49 -3.63
CA ASN A 125 32.40 6.23 -3.17
C ASN A 125 32.85 7.30 -4.18
N GLU A 126 32.87 6.98 -5.47
CA GLU A 126 33.31 7.88 -6.53
C GLU A 126 32.33 9.04 -6.75
N LEU A 127 31.02 8.76 -6.80
CA LEU A 127 29.99 9.73 -7.20
C LEU A 127 29.27 10.38 -6.01
N LEU A 128 29.02 9.62 -4.95
CA LEU A 128 28.11 10.03 -3.88
C LEU A 128 28.82 10.55 -2.62
N SER A 129 30.12 10.26 -2.46
CA SER A 129 30.91 10.78 -1.34
C SER A 129 30.95 12.31 -1.28
N GLU A 130 31.26 12.84 -0.09
CA GLU A 130 31.35 14.30 0.14
C GLU A 130 32.52 14.96 -0.59
N ASN A 131 33.58 14.20 -0.85
CA ASN A 131 34.79 14.64 -1.57
C ASN A 131 34.72 14.35 -3.08
N SER A 132 33.58 13.85 -3.57
CA SER A 132 33.38 13.57 -4.99
C SER A 132 33.43 14.86 -5.82
N THR A 133 34.05 14.78 -6.99
CA THR A 133 34.01 15.84 -8.01
C THR A 133 32.60 16.12 -8.52
N CYS A 134 31.65 15.20 -8.32
CA CYS A 134 30.24 15.38 -8.64
C CYS A 134 29.47 16.22 -7.61
N LYS A 135 30.11 16.72 -6.54
CA LYS A 135 29.43 17.47 -5.47
C LYS A 135 28.64 18.66 -5.99
N ASP A 136 29.23 19.46 -6.88
CA ASP A 136 28.59 20.66 -7.40
C ASP A 136 27.34 20.32 -8.23
N ILE A 137 27.42 19.27 -9.06
CA ILE A 137 26.26 18.78 -9.81
C ILE A 137 25.19 18.21 -8.88
N LYS A 138 25.55 17.47 -7.83
CA LYS A 138 24.58 16.99 -6.83
C LYS A 138 23.85 18.17 -6.17
N ASN A 139 24.58 19.24 -5.84
CA ASN A 139 24.00 20.46 -5.30
C ASN A 139 23.06 21.13 -6.32
N GLU A 140 23.47 21.26 -7.59
CA GLU A 140 22.59 21.79 -8.65
C GLU A 140 21.33 20.93 -8.85
N ILE A 141 21.43 19.59 -8.80
CA ILE A 141 20.26 18.68 -8.88
C ILE A 141 19.35 18.90 -7.66
N SER A 142 19.94 19.00 -6.46
CA SER A 142 19.22 19.26 -5.22
C SER A 142 18.46 20.58 -5.28
N GLU A 143 19.13 21.68 -5.64
CA GLU A 143 18.51 23.00 -5.82
C GLU A 143 17.38 22.96 -6.85
N TYR A 144 17.62 22.28 -7.98
CA TYR A 144 16.62 22.13 -9.03
C TYR A 144 15.37 21.42 -8.53
N ILE A 145 15.51 20.31 -7.80
CA ILE A 145 14.39 19.53 -7.24
C ILE A 145 13.68 20.30 -6.10
N LEU A 146 14.44 21.05 -5.31
CA LEU A 146 13.95 21.70 -4.09
C LEU A 146 13.36 23.10 -4.32
N GLN A 147 13.25 23.57 -5.57
CA GLN A 147 12.71 24.88 -5.94
C GLN A 147 11.20 25.08 -5.66
N GLY A 148 10.50 24.10 -5.07
CA GLY A 148 9.09 24.19 -4.65
C GLY A 148 8.06 24.02 -5.77
N LYS A 149 8.47 24.21 -7.02
CA LYS A 149 7.64 23.94 -8.20
C LYS A 149 7.60 22.45 -8.49
N LYS A 150 6.54 22.04 -9.18
CA LYS A 150 6.43 20.71 -9.75
C LYS A 150 7.30 20.61 -10.99
N ILE A 151 8.14 19.58 -11.06
CA ILE A 151 9.19 19.42 -12.07
C ILE A 151 8.95 18.10 -12.79
N LYS A 152 8.96 18.12 -14.13
CA LYS A 152 8.98 16.89 -14.90
C LYS A 152 10.36 16.28 -14.86
N LEU A 153 10.42 14.97 -14.65
CA LEU A 153 11.69 14.28 -14.58
C LEU A 153 12.44 14.29 -15.93
N THR A 154 11.73 14.40 -17.06
CA THR A 154 12.32 14.61 -18.39
C THR A 154 13.17 15.87 -18.44
N ASP A 155 12.64 16.99 -17.95
CA ASP A 155 13.28 18.29 -18.02
C ASP A 155 14.56 18.31 -17.17
N LEU A 156 14.54 17.58 -16.04
CA LEU A 156 15.73 17.34 -15.22
C LEU A 156 16.80 16.57 -16.01
N PHE A 157 16.44 15.45 -16.62
CA PHE A 157 17.39 14.67 -17.42
C PHE A 157 17.95 15.48 -18.58
N GLU A 158 17.11 16.18 -19.35
CA GLU A 158 17.55 17.03 -20.47
C GLU A 158 18.53 18.11 -20.02
N LYS A 159 18.24 18.79 -18.91
CA LYS A 159 19.12 19.82 -18.34
C LYS A 159 20.50 19.25 -18.00
N PHE A 160 20.59 18.17 -17.24
CA PHE A 160 21.88 17.66 -16.79
C PHE A 160 22.62 16.85 -17.87
N ILE A 161 21.91 16.29 -18.85
CA ILE A 161 22.53 15.71 -20.05
C ILE A 161 23.18 16.81 -20.91
N SER A 162 22.62 18.02 -20.94
CA SER A 162 23.25 19.15 -21.64
C SER A 162 24.62 19.56 -21.08
N TYR A 163 24.93 19.16 -19.83
CA TYR A 163 26.27 19.31 -19.25
C TYR A 163 27.22 18.18 -19.68
N GLY A 164 26.81 17.37 -20.65
CA GLY A 164 27.58 16.24 -21.15
C GLY A 164 27.51 15.00 -20.26
N LEU A 165 26.62 14.95 -19.27
CA LEU A 165 26.46 13.77 -18.40
C LEU A 165 25.65 12.69 -19.09
N THR A 166 25.97 11.43 -18.83
CA THR A 166 25.14 10.32 -19.30
C THR A 166 23.91 10.15 -18.41
N LYS A 167 22.82 9.61 -18.98
CA LYS A 167 21.58 9.32 -18.24
C LYS A 167 21.83 8.46 -16.99
N SER A 168 22.76 7.51 -17.05
CA SER A 168 23.15 6.69 -15.90
C SER A 168 23.77 7.50 -14.76
N ILE A 169 24.69 8.44 -15.08
CA ILE A 169 25.30 9.29 -14.05
C ILE A 169 24.24 10.19 -13.44
N VAL A 170 23.45 10.87 -14.27
CA VAL A 170 22.36 11.72 -13.77
C VAL A 170 21.40 10.91 -12.88
N GLY A 171 21.07 9.68 -13.28
CA GLY A 171 20.26 8.77 -12.48
C GLY A 171 20.85 8.44 -11.10
N ILE A 172 22.14 8.10 -11.03
CA ILE A 172 22.81 7.79 -9.76
C ILE A 172 22.87 9.03 -8.84
N LEU A 173 23.20 10.20 -9.39
CA LEU A 173 23.22 11.45 -8.61
C LEU A 173 21.82 11.85 -8.14
N LEU A 174 20.81 11.68 -9.00
CA LEU A 174 19.41 11.88 -8.66
C LEU A 174 18.97 10.95 -7.53
N LEU A 175 19.36 9.67 -7.56
CA LEU A 175 19.02 8.69 -6.52
C LEU A 175 19.46 9.17 -5.13
N ASP A 176 20.68 9.68 -5.01
CA ASP A 176 21.23 10.20 -3.75
C ASP A 176 20.42 11.40 -3.24
N VAL A 177 20.12 12.36 -4.12
CA VAL A 177 19.30 13.53 -3.78
C VAL A 177 17.89 13.12 -3.36
N LEU A 178 17.27 12.19 -4.07
CA LEU A 178 15.94 11.68 -3.73
C LEU A 178 15.95 10.95 -2.38
N ALA A 179 16.94 10.10 -2.12
CA ALA A 179 17.05 9.34 -0.88
C ALA A 179 17.21 10.26 0.34
N LYS A 180 18.06 11.29 0.23
CA LYS A 180 18.30 12.27 1.29
C LYS A 180 17.09 13.16 1.60
N ASN A 181 16.22 13.38 0.63
CA ASN A 181 15.08 14.30 0.74
C ASN A 181 13.72 13.60 0.65
N LYS A 182 13.67 12.27 0.75
CA LYS A 182 12.47 11.46 0.50
C LYS A 182 11.26 11.85 1.35
N ASP A 183 11.49 12.41 2.54
CA ASP A 183 10.44 12.78 3.49
C ASP A 183 9.80 14.14 3.17
N ILE A 184 10.38 14.93 2.26
CA ILE A 184 9.86 16.24 1.85
C ILE A 184 9.58 16.33 0.34
N LEU A 185 9.70 15.22 -0.39
CA LEU A 185 9.48 15.16 -1.83
C LEU A 185 8.21 14.35 -2.12
N ALA A 186 7.21 15.03 -2.66
CA ALA A 186 6.08 14.37 -3.29
C ALA A 186 6.48 13.93 -4.69
N ILE A 187 6.27 12.64 -5.00
CA ILE A 187 6.52 12.09 -6.33
C ILE A 187 5.19 11.65 -6.92
N TYR A 188 4.98 12.01 -8.19
CA TYR A 188 3.78 11.69 -8.94
C TYR A 188 4.14 10.79 -10.11
N GLU A 189 3.42 9.69 -10.28
CA GLU A 189 3.46 8.84 -11.47
C GLU A 189 2.13 8.97 -12.19
N LYS A 190 2.12 9.41 -13.45
CA LYS A 190 0.90 9.65 -14.24
C LYS A 190 -0.13 10.51 -13.49
N LEU A 191 0.34 11.62 -12.91
CA LEU A 191 -0.46 12.57 -12.12
C LEU A 191 -1.03 12.00 -10.80
N GLN A 192 -0.57 10.84 -10.34
CA GLN A 192 -0.97 10.24 -9.07
C GLN A 192 0.17 10.24 -8.07
N PHE A 193 -0.08 10.76 -6.88
CA PHE A 193 0.87 10.73 -5.77
C PHE A 193 1.28 9.29 -5.40
N GLN A 194 2.58 9.09 -5.18
CA GLN A 194 3.17 7.80 -4.82
C GLN A 194 3.49 7.76 -3.32
N LEU A 195 3.01 6.72 -2.63
CA LEU A 195 3.15 6.57 -1.17
C LEU A 195 4.59 6.30 -0.71
N LYS A 196 5.37 5.63 -1.56
CA LYS A 196 6.71 5.16 -1.21
C LYS A 196 7.62 5.23 -2.42
N LEU A 197 8.74 5.93 -2.25
CA LEU A 197 9.88 5.80 -3.15
C LEU A 197 10.64 4.51 -2.79
N ASN A 198 10.65 3.55 -3.69
CA ASN A 198 11.36 2.27 -3.56
C ASN A 198 12.15 1.98 -4.83
N GLN A 199 12.94 0.90 -4.84
CA GLN A 199 13.79 0.57 -5.98
C GLN A 199 12.99 0.33 -7.26
N LEU A 200 11.83 -0.35 -7.18
CA LEU A 200 11.00 -0.63 -8.36
C LEU A 200 10.43 0.64 -8.99
N MET A 201 10.02 1.60 -8.17
CA MET A 201 9.59 2.91 -8.63
C MET A 201 10.76 3.68 -9.23
N PHE A 202 11.93 3.65 -8.59
CA PHE A 202 13.12 4.30 -9.11
C PHE A 202 13.54 3.73 -10.48
N ASP A 203 13.47 2.41 -10.69
CA ASP A 203 13.67 1.81 -12.03
C ASP A 203 12.72 2.46 -13.05
N ARG A 204 11.41 2.55 -12.74
CA ARG A 204 10.44 3.19 -13.63
C ARG A 204 10.74 4.67 -13.88
N MET A 205 11.22 5.41 -12.87
CA MET A 205 11.64 6.81 -13.02
C MET A 205 12.77 6.94 -14.04
N ILE A 206 13.73 6.01 -14.04
CA ILE A 206 14.83 6.04 -15.00
C ILE A 206 14.39 5.58 -16.40
N PHE A 207 13.60 4.51 -16.51
CA PHE A 207 13.18 3.99 -17.82
C PHE A 207 12.09 4.83 -18.50
N CYS A 208 11.15 5.37 -17.73
CA CYS A 208 9.99 6.11 -18.22
C CYS A 208 9.84 7.48 -17.52
N PRO A 209 10.85 8.37 -17.59
CA PRO A 209 10.85 9.64 -16.86
C PRO A 209 9.69 10.56 -17.23
N GLN A 210 9.13 10.43 -18.44
CA GLN A 210 7.97 11.20 -18.90
C GLN A 210 6.70 10.98 -18.07
N ASN A 211 6.63 9.88 -17.31
CA ASN A 211 5.51 9.60 -16.44
C ASN A 211 5.65 10.23 -15.06
N PHE A 212 6.80 10.81 -14.73
CA PHE A 212 7.14 11.22 -13.37
C PHE A 212 7.30 12.73 -13.21
N GLU A 213 6.71 13.23 -12.12
CA GLU A 213 6.89 14.59 -11.65
C GLU A 213 7.34 14.55 -10.18
N ILE A 214 8.22 15.47 -9.80
CA ILE A 214 8.71 15.62 -8.43
C ILE A 214 8.38 17.03 -7.95
N GLN A 215 7.94 17.15 -6.71
CA GLN A 215 7.67 18.44 -6.09
C GLN A 215 8.10 18.41 -4.62
N LYS A 216 8.89 19.39 -4.20
CA LYS A 216 9.09 19.64 -2.77
C LYS A 216 7.78 20.05 -2.13
N THR A 217 7.37 19.35 -1.08
CA THR A 217 6.18 19.74 -0.32
C THR A 217 6.48 20.99 0.49
N ILE A 218 5.77 22.06 0.17
CA ILE A 218 5.78 23.31 0.93
C ILE A 218 4.40 23.46 1.53
N MET A 219 4.33 23.42 2.86
CA MET A 219 3.13 23.71 3.62
C MET A 219 3.56 24.56 4.82
N GLU A 220 2.71 25.51 5.19
CA GLU A 220 2.89 26.30 6.41
C GLU A 220 3.00 25.37 7.62
N ASP A 221 3.88 25.72 8.56
CA ASP A 221 3.96 25.00 9.83
C ASP A 221 2.74 25.32 10.69
N LEU A 222 1.65 24.58 10.45
CA LEU A 222 0.38 24.76 11.15
C LEU A 222 0.31 23.80 12.35
N PRO A 223 0.12 24.29 13.59
CA PRO A 223 -0.02 23.45 14.78
C PRO A 223 -1.17 22.43 14.69
N ILE A 224 -2.19 22.71 13.87
CA ILE A 224 -3.33 21.83 13.66
C ILE A 224 -2.94 20.49 13.01
N LEU A 225 -1.84 20.44 12.24
CA LEU A 225 -1.34 19.21 11.60
C LEU A 225 -0.97 18.14 12.64
N GLU A 226 -0.38 18.55 13.77
CA GLU A 226 -0.05 17.62 14.86
C GLU A 226 -1.30 17.02 15.49
N LYS A 227 -2.36 17.82 15.65
CA LYS A 227 -3.63 17.36 16.18
C LYS A 227 -4.32 16.40 15.20
N ILE A 228 -4.27 16.70 13.89
CA ILE A 228 -4.75 15.81 12.82
C ILE A 228 -3.99 14.47 12.84
N SER A 229 -2.66 14.51 12.96
CA SER A 229 -1.85 13.29 12.99
C SER A 229 -2.20 12.41 14.19
N LEU A 230 -2.37 13.02 15.37
CA LEU A 230 -2.73 12.33 16.62
C LEU A 230 -4.10 11.66 16.58
N ILE A 231 -5.09 12.27 15.90
CA ILE A 231 -6.42 11.65 15.73
C ILE A 231 -6.35 10.40 14.85
N LEU A 232 -5.45 10.42 13.87
CA LEU A 232 -5.33 9.38 12.87
C LEU A 232 -4.43 8.22 13.34
N SER A 233 -3.36 8.55 14.07
CA SER A 233 -2.37 7.63 14.63
C SER A 233 -1.83 8.19 15.94
N ASP A 234 -1.45 7.34 16.90
CA ASP A 234 -0.84 7.77 18.16
C ASP A 234 0.56 8.43 18.01
N THR A 235 0.98 8.72 16.77
CA THR A 235 2.24 9.39 16.44
C THR A 235 2.02 10.86 16.08
N LYS A 236 2.80 11.72 16.72
CA LYS A 236 2.78 13.16 16.52
C LYS A 236 3.72 13.53 15.37
N THR A 237 3.20 14.13 14.30
CA THR A 237 4.00 14.62 13.18
C THR A 237 3.33 15.82 12.52
N LYS A 238 4.16 16.73 11.98
CA LYS A 238 3.73 17.84 11.12
C LYS A 238 3.99 17.55 9.64
N ASN A 239 4.66 16.44 9.34
CA ASN A 239 5.00 16.08 7.97
C ASN A 239 3.75 15.65 7.22
N ILE A 240 3.34 16.46 6.24
CA ILE A 240 2.13 16.22 5.48
C ILE A 240 2.16 14.92 4.69
N LEU A 241 3.33 14.49 4.20
CA LEU A 241 3.48 13.24 3.48
C LEU A 241 3.24 12.05 4.40
N ASP A 242 3.70 12.13 5.65
CA ASP A 242 3.48 11.07 6.63
C ASP A 242 2.02 11.00 7.06
N ILE A 243 1.39 12.15 7.36
CA ILE A 243 -0.05 12.21 7.66
C ILE A 243 -0.87 11.66 6.48
N THR A 244 -0.50 12.02 5.24
CA THR A 244 -1.17 11.51 4.02
C THR A 244 -1.02 10.00 3.90
N LYS A 245 0.20 9.45 4.07
CA LYS A 245 0.44 8.00 4.00
C LYS A 245 -0.43 7.29 5.03
N THR A 246 -0.42 7.73 6.29
CA THR A 246 -1.25 7.15 7.34
C THR A 246 -2.74 7.20 6.98
N LEU A 247 -3.20 8.30 6.37
CA LEU A 247 -4.61 8.47 6.02
C LEU A 247 -5.03 7.55 4.89
N ILE A 248 -4.17 7.40 3.88
CA ILE A 248 -4.41 6.49 2.76
C ILE A 248 -4.39 5.04 3.24
N TYR A 249 -3.46 4.64 4.12
CA TYR A 249 -3.45 3.30 4.70
C TYR A 249 -4.71 3.04 5.52
N PHE A 250 -5.11 4.00 6.37
CA PHE A 250 -6.36 3.93 7.12
C PHE A 250 -7.57 3.65 6.22
N ILE A 251 -7.74 4.40 5.12
CA ILE A 251 -8.85 4.19 4.18
C ILE A 251 -8.73 2.83 3.47
N ARG A 252 -7.52 2.39 3.09
CA ARG A 252 -7.30 1.11 2.41
C ARG A 252 -7.60 -0.10 3.30
N ASP A 253 -7.46 0.05 4.61
CA ASP A 253 -7.73 -1.00 5.60
C ASP A 253 -9.21 -1.08 5.98
N LEU A 254 -10.05 -0.11 5.56
CA LEU A 254 -11.48 -0.17 5.77
C LEU A 254 -12.11 -1.32 4.97
N GLU A 255 -13.12 -1.95 5.56
CA GLU A 255 -13.89 -3.00 4.91
C GLU A 255 -14.73 -2.44 3.76
N LYS A 256 -15.06 -3.29 2.78
CA LYS A 256 -15.78 -2.84 1.58
C LYS A 256 -17.14 -2.22 1.90
N TYR A 257 -17.84 -2.71 2.92
CA TYR A 257 -19.08 -2.09 3.38
C TYR A 257 -18.89 -0.61 3.72
N THR A 258 -17.92 -0.28 4.58
CA THR A 258 -17.60 1.09 4.97
C THR A 258 -17.24 1.98 3.77
N LEU A 259 -16.52 1.41 2.79
CA LEU A 259 -16.10 2.15 1.60
C LEU A 259 -17.25 2.55 0.67
N HIS A 260 -18.36 1.80 0.69
CA HIS A 260 -19.44 1.98 -0.29
C HIS A 260 -20.80 2.37 0.33
N THR A 261 -20.98 2.24 1.65
CA THR A 261 -22.25 2.57 2.30
C THR A 261 -22.58 4.06 2.21
N GLU A 262 -23.85 4.37 1.96
CA GLU A 262 -24.41 5.73 1.97
C GLU A 262 -25.16 6.02 3.29
N ARG A 263 -25.03 5.12 4.27
CA ARG A 263 -25.67 5.22 5.59
C ARG A 263 -24.85 6.00 6.63
N LEU A 264 -23.69 6.52 6.23
CA LEU A 264 -22.86 7.39 7.05
C LEU A 264 -23.39 8.83 7.02
N SER A 265 -22.93 9.67 7.94
CA SER A 265 -23.24 11.09 7.91
C SER A 265 -22.78 11.75 6.61
N LYS A 266 -23.51 12.76 6.13
CA LYS A 266 -23.17 13.49 4.89
C LYS A 266 -21.75 14.07 4.90
N LYS A 267 -21.26 14.51 6.08
CA LYS A 267 -19.89 15.00 6.25
C LYS A 267 -18.88 13.85 6.06
N THR A 268 -19.10 12.70 6.70
CA THR A 268 -18.23 11.53 6.58
C THR A 268 -18.20 10.93 5.18
N ILE A 269 -19.34 10.86 4.48
CA ILE A 269 -19.39 10.43 3.07
C ILE A 269 -18.51 11.35 2.21
N ARG A 270 -18.66 12.67 2.36
CA ARG A 270 -17.84 13.64 1.62
C ARG A 270 -16.36 13.52 1.98
N PHE A 271 -16.04 13.37 3.27
CA PHE A 271 -14.68 13.17 3.78
C PHE A 271 -14.01 11.91 3.19
N ARG A 272 -14.69 10.75 3.24
CA ARG A 272 -14.24 9.51 2.59
C ARG A 272 -13.97 9.73 1.10
N ASN A 273 -14.92 10.34 0.39
CA ASN A 273 -14.85 10.51 -1.05
C ASN A 273 -13.72 11.46 -1.48
N VAL A 274 -13.44 12.54 -0.75
CA VAL A 274 -12.30 13.42 -1.09
C VAL A 274 -10.96 12.72 -0.92
N ILE A 275 -10.82 11.84 0.08
CA ILE A 275 -9.59 11.08 0.29
C ILE A 275 -9.41 10.03 -0.82
N MET A 276 -10.45 9.27 -1.15
CA MET A 276 -10.38 8.23 -2.19
C MET A 276 -10.05 8.79 -3.59
N ASN A 277 -10.43 10.05 -3.85
CA ASN A 277 -10.19 10.71 -5.14
C ASN A 277 -8.98 11.65 -5.11
N ALA A 278 -8.25 11.72 -4.00
CA ALA A 278 -7.13 12.63 -3.83
C ALA A 278 -5.98 12.28 -4.77
N LYS A 279 -5.45 13.30 -5.46
CA LYS A 279 -4.27 13.15 -6.34
C LYS A 279 -3.01 13.79 -5.78
N ASP A 280 -3.19 14.76 -4.89
CA ASP A 280 -2.12 15.58 -4.31
C ASP A 280 -2.33 15.73 -2.79
N PRO A 281 -1.35 15.34 -1.96
CA PRO A 281 -1.42 15.47 -0.51
C PRO A 281 -1.61 16.93 -0.05
N ILE A 282 -0.99 17.90 -0.73
CA ILE A 282 -1.04 19.29 -0.30
C ILE A 282 -2.47 19.82 -0.44
N SER A 283 -3.07 19.67 -1.63
CA SER A 283 -4.45 20.06 -1.89
C SER A 283 -5.45 19.34 -0.99
N LEU A 284 -5.22 18.04 -0.71
CA LEU A 284 -6.08 17.23 0.13
C LEU A 284 -6.26 17.84 1.53
N PHE A 285 -5.13 18.16 2.19
CA PHE A 285 -5.16 18.68 3.55
C PHE A 285 -5.38 20.19 3.63
N TYR A 286 -4.83 20.97 2.69
CA TYR A 286 -4.97 22.42 2.71
C TYR A 286 -6.41 22.86 2.39
N ARG A 287 -7.08 22.15 1.47
CA ARG A 287 -8.38 22.55 0.91
C ARG A 287 -9.44 21.48 1.02
N ASP A 288 -9.22 20.28 0.47
CA ASP A 288 -10.32 19.37 0.17
C ASP A 288 -10.99 18.79 1.43
N ILE A 289 -10.20 18.36 2.43
CA ILE A 289 -10.69 17.89 3.73
C ILE A 289 -11.32 19.04 4.55
N PRO A 290 -10.62 20.18 4.80
CA PRO A 290 -11.20 21.34 5.49
C PRO A 290 -12.54 21.79 4.90
N LYS A 291 -12.60 21.91 3.57
CA LYS A 291 -13.80 22.40 2.88
C LYS A 291 -15.01 21.50 3.09
N VAL A 292 -14.85 20.18 3.16
CA VAL A 292 -15.99 19.26 3.37
C VAL A 292 -16.41 19.15 4.83
N LEU A 293 -15.49 19.38 5.78
CA LEU A 293 -15.76 19.24 7.22
C LEU A 293 -16.22 20.55 7.88
N SER A 294 -15.63 21.68 7.50
CA SER A 294 -15.87 23.01 8.11
C SER A 294 -16.16 24.12 7.08
N GLY A 295 -16.02 23.88 5.78
CA GLY A 295 -16.25 24.90 4.75
C GLY A 295 -15.15 25.95 4.64
N LYS A 296 -14.01 25.75 5.33
CA LYS A 296 -12.88 26.67 5.42
C LYS A 296 -11.63 26.09 4.75
N LEU A 297 -10.55 26.87 4.66
CA LEU A 297 -9.21 26.35 4.38
C LEU A 297 -8.50 25.93 5.68
N LEU A 298 -7.48 25.07 5.58
CA LEU A 298 -6.77 24.55 6.75
C LEU A 298 -6.26 25.62 7.73
N PRO A 299 -5.70 26.78 7.29
CA PRO A 299 -5.25 27.82 8.22
C PRO A 299 -6.37 28.49 9.03
N GLU A 300 -7.62 28.41 8.55
CA GLU A 300 -8.81 29.00 9.17
C GLU A 300 -9.57 28.01 10.07
N CYS A 301 -9.10 26.75 10.12
CA CYS A 301 -9.72 25.69 10.90
C CYS A 301 -9.42 25.85 12.40
N ASP A 302 -10.43 25.49 13.19
CA ASP A 302 -10.45 25.57 14.65
C ASP A 302 -10.75 24.19 15.26
N ASP A 303 -11.07 24.15 16.55
CA ASP A 303 -11.40 22.89 17.23
C ASP A 303 -12.70 22.24 16.70
N GLU A 304 -13.62 23.00 16.08
CA GLU A 304 -14.81 22.43 15.44
C GLU A 304 -14.42 21.55 14.25
N PHE A 305 -13.45 21.99 13.44
CA PHE A 305 -12.90 21.17 12.37
C PHE A 305 -12.33 19.85 12.91
N LEU A 306 -11.56 19.90 14.00
CA LEU A 306 -10.95 18.71 14.61
C LEU A 306 -11.99 17.74 15.17
N GLN A 307 -13.05 18.25 15.80
CA GLN A 307 -14.17 17.43 16.26
C GLN A 307 -14.86 16.74 15.08
N ASN A 308 -15.13 17.47 13.98
CA ASN A 308 -15.71 16.90 12.77
C ASN A 308 -14.78 15.85 12.12
N TYR A 309 -13.47 16.09 12.11
CA TYR A 309 -12.47 15.16 11.60
C TYR A 309 -12.42 13.87 12.44
N GLN A 310 -12.35 13.99 13.76
CA GLN A 310 -12.38 12.86 14.69
C GLN A 310 -13.68 12.07 14.59
N ALA A 311 -14.83 12.75 14.54
CA ALA A 311 -16.13 12.12 14.35
C ALA A 311 -16.18 11.31 13.05
N SER A 312 -15.66 11.86 11.94
CA SER A 312 -15.63 11.18 10.64
C SER A 312 -14.73 9.94 10.67
N ILE A 313 -13.54 10.03 11.27
CA ILE A 313 -12.64 8.88 11.44
C ILE A 313 -13.29 7.78 12.29
N ASN A 314 -13.91 8.15 13.42
CA ASN A 314 -14.57 7.20 14.32
C ASN A 314 -15.81 6.56 13.67
N GLU A 315 -16.57 7.31 12.89
CA GLU A 315 -17.72 6.80 12.15
C GLU A 315 -17.29 5.77 11.10
N LEU A 316 -16.21 6.05 10.34
CA LEU A 316 -15.64 5.09 9.39
C LEU A 316 -15.11 3.82 10.09
N LYS A 317 -14.40 3.96 11.22
CA LYS A 317 -13.88 2.82 12.00
C LYS A 317 -15.01 1.88 12.47
N ASN A 318 -16.13 2.44 12.89
CA ASN A 318 -17.22 1.68 13.51
C ASN A 318 -18.34 1.27 12.54
N ALA A 319 -18.30 1.70 11.27
CA ALA A 319 -19.40 1.53 10.32
C ALA A 319 -19.85 0.06 10.16
N THR A 320 -18.93 -0.87 9.88
CA THR A 320 -19.28 -2.29 9.79
C THR A 320 -19.75 -2.84 11.13
N HIS A 321 -19.04 -2.55 12.23
CA HIS A 321 -19.44 -3.04 13.55
C HIS A 321 -20.88 -2.64 13.89
N ASN A 322 -21.23 -1.38 13.63
CA ASN A 322 -22.58 -0.87 13.84
C ASN A 322 -23.60 -1.59 12.94
N MET A 323 -23.27 -1.84 11.69
CA MET A 323 -24.13 -2.61 10.78
C MET A 323 -24.30 -4.07 11.23
N VAL A 324 -23.24 -4.73 11.71
CA VAL A 324 -23.31 -6.10 12.25
C VAL A 324 -24.18 -6.15 13.51
N SER A 325 -24.03 -5.15 14.40
CA SER A 325 -24.88 -5.03 15.59
C SER A 325 -26.35 -4.81 15.21
N GLU A 326 -26.64 -3.99 14.22
CA GLU A 326 -27.98 -3.75 13.72
C GLU A 326 -28.64 -5.02 13.17
N ILE A 327 -27.94 -5.77 12.32
CA ILE A 327 -28.51 -7.01 11.75
C ILE A 327 -28.71 -8.08 12.83
N ASN A 328 -27.86 -8.11 13.86
CA ASN A 328 -28.03 -8.99 15.00
C ASN A 328 -29.31 -8.66 15.79
N THR A 329 -29.50 -7.39 16.12
CA THR A 329 -30.72 -6.92 16.79
C THR A 329 -31.96 -7.23 15.95
N PHE A 330 -31.91 -6.91 14.65
CA PHE A 330 -33.03 -7.18 13.74
C PHE A 330 -33.35 -8.68 13.64
N PHE A 331 -32.34 -9.54 13.67
CA PHE A 331 -32.51 -10.99 13.66
C PHE A 331 -33.28 -11.46 14.90
N PHE A 332 -32.83 -11.07 16.10
CA PHE A 332 -33.53 -11.42 17.34
C PHE A 332 -34.96 -10.87 17.42
N GLU A 333 -35.16 -9.61 17.00
CA GLU A 333 -36.49 -9.01 16.91
C GLU A 333 -37.41 -9.76 15.95
N SER A 334 -36.87 -10.21 14.82
CA SER A 334 -37.64 -10.93 13.80
C SER A 334 -38.08 -12.31 14.25
N PHE A 335 -37.34 -12.94 15.17
CA PHE A 335 -37.72 -14.21 15.79
C PHE A 335 -38.43 -14.03 17.14
N HIS A 336 -38.60 -12.80 17.65
CA HIS A 336 -39.13 -12.51 18.99
C HIS A 336 -38.39 -13.26 20.10
N ALA A 337 -37.05 -13.31 20.03
CA ALA A 337 -36.21 -13.96 21.04
C ALA A 337 -35.30 -12.93 21.71
N LYS A 338 -35.05 -13.09 23.02
CA LYS A 338 -34.20 -12.17 23.81
C LYS A 338 -32.75 -12.62 23.89
N SER A 339 -32.47 -13.87 23.54
CA SER A 339 -31.12 -14.44 23.60
C SER A 339 -30.94 -15.57 22.60
N ARG A 340 -29.68 -15.84 22.24
CA ARG A 340 -29.29 -17.00 21.42
C ARG A 340 -29.74 -18.32 22.04
N LYS A 341 -29.65 -18.45 23.37
CA LYS A 341 -30.08 -19.65 24.10
C LYS A 341 -31.58 -19.90 23.95
N GLU A 342 -32.39 -18.86 24.16
CA GLU A 342 -33.85 -18.94 23.99
C GLU A 342 -34.21 -19.31 22.55
N LEU A 343 -33.57 -18.66 21.57
CA LEU A 343 -33.80 -18.94 20.16
C LEU A 343 -33.44 -20.38 19.80
N ALA A 344 -32.27 -20.85 20.21
CA ALA A 344 -31.83 -22.22 19.97
C ALA A 344 -32.80 -23.25 20.58
N GLN A 345 -33.27 -23.06 21.81
CA GLN A 345 -34.25 -23.94 22.44
C GLN A 345 -35.57 -24.01 21.67
N ARG A 346 -36.02 -22.88 21.08
CA ARG A 346 -37.23 -22.86 20.25
C ARG A 346 -37.02 -23.60 18.92
N PHE A 347 -35.86 -23.44 18.30
CA PHE A 347 -35.48 -24.17 17.10
C PHE A 347 -35.32 -25.69 17.33
N GLU A 348 -34.75 -26.11 18.47
CA GLU A 348 -34.62 -27.52 18.87
C GLU A 348 -35.99 -28.22 19.00
N LYS A 349 -37.01 -27.55 19.54
CA LYS A 349 -38.37 -28.13 19.69
C LYS A 349 -39.06 -28.47 18.38
N VAL A 350 -38.71 -27.78 17.31
CA VAL A 350 -39.35 -27.94 15.99
C VAL A 350 -38.50 -28.74 15.02
N GLU A 351 -37.32 -29.24 15.44
CA GLU A 351 -36.31 -29.82 14.55
C GLU A 351 -36.87 -30.91 13.62
N GLU A 352 -37.65 -31.85 14.17
CA GLU A 352 -38.24 -32.98 13.44
C GLU A 352 -39.26 -32.55 12.38
N PHE A 353 -39.81 -31.34 12.51
CA PHE A 353 -40.82 -30.77 11.62
C PHE A 353 -40.22 -29.86 10.54
N ILE A 354 -38.90 -29.62 10.56
CA ILE A 354 -38.20 -28.82 9.55
C ILE A 354 -37.91 -29.68 8.31
N GLY A 355 -38.78 -29.60 7.31
CA GLY A 355 -38.58 -30.26 6.01
C GLY A 355 -37.82 -29.43 4.97
N GLU A 356 -37.85 -28.09 5.08
CA GLU A 356 -37.24 -27.19 4.10
C GLU A 356 -35.73 -27.06 4.30
N LYS A 357 -34.96 -27.27 3.23
CA LYS A 357 -33.48 -27.24 3.27
C LYS A 357 -32.93 -25.92 3.84
N GLU A 358 -33.53 -24.79 3.47
CA GLU A 358 -33.07 -23.47 3.91
C GLU A 358 -33.24 -23.30 5.43
N LEU A 359 -34.41 -23.66 5.96
CA LEU A 359 -34.66 -23.66 7.41
C LEU A 359 -33.78 -24.67 8.16
N LYS A 360 -33.45 -25.83 7.56
CA LYS A 360 -32.54 -26.78 8.20
C LYS A 360 -31.11 -26.23 8.32
N ILE A 361 -30.64 -25.49 7.31
CA ILE A 361 -29.34 -24.80 7.38
C ILE A 361 -29.39 -23.68 8.43
N LEU A 362 -30.47 -22.90 8.46
CA LEU A 362 -30.67 -21.87 9.50
C LEU A 362 -30.65 -22.49 10.90
N PHE A 363 -31.39 -23.58 11.11
CA PHE A 363 -31.40 -24.35 12.36
C PHE A 363 -29.97 -24.69 12.81
N ASN A 364 -29.17 -25.32 11.94
CA ASN A 364 -27.79 -25.70 12.27
C ASN A 364 -26.93 -24.49 12.69
N ASN A 365 -27.11 -23.32 12.05
CA ASN A 365 -26.38 -22.11 12.42
C ASN A 365 -26.88 -21.51 13.75
N VAL A 366 -28.19 -21.58 14.02
CA VAL A 366 -28.78 -21.04 15.24
C VAL A 366 -28.39 -21.86 16.47
N VAL A 367 -28.40 -23.19 16.38
CA VAL A 367 -28.11 -24.10 17.51
C VAL A 367 -26.63 -24.32 17.77
N GLU A 368 -25.75 -23.90 16.86
CA GLU A 368 -24.29 -23.87 17.05
C GLU A 368 -23.93 -23.14 18.35
N LYS A 369 -22.91 -23.61 19.09
CA LYS A 369 -22.54 -23.09 20.41
C LYS A 369 -21.11 -22.58 20.50
N ASP A 370 -20.23 -22.98 19.59
CA ASP A 370 -18.78 -22.74 19.73
C ASP A 370 -18.35 -21.35 19.25
N ALA A 371 -19.10 -20.73 18.34
CA ALA A 371 -18.80 -19.39 17.83
C ALA A 371 -19.15 -18.28 18.83
N ASP A 372 -18.30 -17.25 18.96
CA ASP A 372 -18.68 -16.00 19.62
C ASP A 372 -19.84 -15.29 18.91
N ASP A 373 -20.44 -14.29 19.55
CA ASP A 373 -21.66 -13.64 19.06
C ASP A 373 -21.47 -12.94 17.71
N ILE A 374 -20.30 -12.35 17.46
CA ILE A 374 -19.99 -11.64 16.20
C ILE A 374 -19.82 -12.66 15.08
N LEU A 375 -19.03 -13.70 15.31
CA LEU A 375 -18.83 -14.79 14.35
C LEU A 375 -20.15 -15.52 14.06
N TRP A 376 -20.97 -15.73 15.08
CA TRP A 376 -22.26 -16.39 14.97
C TRP A 376 -23.22 -15.62 14.06
N ILE A 377 -23.46 -14.32 14.29
CA ILE A 377 -24.34 -13.54 13.42
C ILE A 377 -23.74 -13.41 12.02
N ASN A 378 -22.42 -13.28 11.88
CA ASN A 378 -21.76 -13.22 10.58
C ASN A 378 -21.96 -14.50 9.76
N ARG A 379 -21.96 -15.68 10.38
CA ARG A 379 -22.25 -16.96 9.69
C ARG A 379 -23.68 -17.03 9.20
N ILE A 380 -24.64 -16.66 10.04
CA ILE A 380 -26.06 -16.59 9.68
C ILE A 380 -26.27 -15.61 8.53
N ALA A 381 -25.72 -14.41 8.65
CA ALA A 381 -25.74 -13.37 7.63
C ALA A 381 -25.17 -13.86 6.29
N THR A 382 -24.02 -14.52 6.34
CA THR A 382 -23.36 -15.09 5.15
C THR A 382 -24.21 -16.15 4.48
N PHE A 383 -24.87 -17.01 5.25
CA PHE A 383 -25.81 -17.99 4.72
C PHE A 383 -26.99 -17.32 4.02
N ILE A 384 -27.66 -16.36 4.68
CA ILE A 384 -28.85 -15.69 4.16
C ILE A 384 -28.56 -14.87 2.89
N ASN A 385 -27.38 -14.26 2.80
CA ASN A 385 -26.94 -13.49 1.64
C ASN A 385 -25.99 -14.26 0.70
N LYS A 386 -26.33 -15.52 0.41
CA LYS A 386 -25.71 -16.29 -0.69
C LYS A 386 -24.18 -16.32 -0.63
N SER A 387 -23.63 -16.56 0.55
CA SER A 387 -22.18 -16.67 0.83
C SER A 387 -21.38 -15.37 0.75
N ARG A 388 -22.02 -14.19 0.75
CA ARG A 388 -21.33 -12.91 0.96
C ARG A 388 -21.20 -12.60 2.44
N VAL A 389 -19.99 -12.33 2.89
CA VAL A 389 -19.71 -11.97 4.29
C VAL A 389 -20.02 -10.50 4.57
N PRO A 390 -20.49 -10.12 5.78
CA PRO A 390 -20.94 -8.75 6.09
C PRO A 390 -19.95 -7.63 5.79
N LYS A 391 -18.64 -7.88 5.96
CA LYS A 391 -17.58 -6.92 5.60
C LYS A 391 -17.55 -6.53 4.10
N ASP A 392 -18.10 -7.39 3.25
CA ASP A 392 -18.15 -7.23 1.79
C ASP A 392 -19.53 -6.76 1.28
N TRP A 393 -20.45 -6.43 2.19
CA TRP A 393 -21.82 -6.06 1.84
C TRP A 393 -21.94 -4.64 1.30
N SER A 394 -23.00 -4.42 0.54
CA SER A 394 -23.59 -3.12 0.20
C SER A 394 -24.82 -2.83 1.06
N ASP A 395 -25.36 -1.62 0.97
CA ASP A 395 -26.62 -1.27 1.64
C ASP A 395 -27.81 -2.12 1.12
N GLU A 396 -27.77 -2.54 -0.15
CA GLU A 396 -28.77 -3.45 -0.74
C GLU A 396 -28.68 -4.84 -0.10
N ASP A 397 -27.47 -5.37 0.12
CA ASP A 397 -27.29 -6.65 0.82
C ASP A 397 -27.88 -6.59 2.25
N VAL A 398 -27.75 -5.46 2.96
CA VAL A 398 -28.38 -5.26 4.28
C VAL A 398 -29.91 -5.31 4.17
N ALA A 399 -30.50 -4.67 3.15
CA ALA A 399 -31.94 -4.69 2.93
C ALA A 399 -32.45 -6.11 2.59
N ASP A 400 -31.75 -6.81 1.70
CA ASP A 400 -32.03 -8.20 1.32
C ASP A 400 -31.98 -9.14 2.51
N PHE A 401 -30.99 -8.98 3.39
CA PHE A 401 -30.89 -9.75 4.63
C PHE A 401 -32.17 -9.60 5.46
N LYS A 402 -32.64 -8.35 5.67
CA LYS A 402 -33.82 -8.08 6.49
C LYS A 402 -35.08 -8.72 5.93
N ILE A 403 -35.27 -8.66 4.61
CA ILE A 403 -36.43 -9.28 3.95
C ILE A 403 -36.41 -10.80 4.12
N LYS A 404 -35.26 -11.44 3.85
CA LYS A 404 -35.12 -12.90 3.95
C LYS A 404 -35.25 -13.40 5.39
N VAL A 405 -34.71 -12.67 6.36
CA VAL A 405 -34.87 -13.00 7.78
C VAL A 405 -36.35 -13.00 8.18
N LYS A 406 -37.14 -12.03 7.70
CA LYS A 406 -38.58 -12.00 7.97
C LYS A 406 -39.32 -13.17 7.34
N ASP A 407 -38.98 -13.54 6.11
CA ASP A 407 -39.56 -14.72 5.45
C ASP A 407 -39.24 -16.02 6.23
N LEU A 408 -37.97 -16.20 6.61
CA LEU A 408 -37.54 -17.35 7.42
C LEU A 408 -38.23 -17.38 8.79
N ALA A 409 -38.42 -16.23 9.43
CA ALA A 409 -39.15 -16.14 10.70
C ALA A 409 -40.62 -16.53 10.55
N LEU A 410 -41.31 -16.09 9.48
CA LEU A 410 -42.70 -16.47 9.21
C LEU A 410 -42.86 -17.97 8.96
N LYS A 411 -41.93 -18.56 8.18
CA LYS A 411 -41.90 -20.02 7.97
C LYS A 411 -41.68 -20.75 9.30
N PHE A 412 -40.74 -20.28 10.11
CA PHE A 412 -40.48 -20.84 11.44
C PHE A 412 -41.73 -20.78 12.35
N TYR A 413 -42.43 -19.64 12.42
CA TYR A 413 -43.65 -19.52 13.24
C TYR A 413 -44.77 -20.45 12.80
N THR A 414 -44.90 -20.70 11.50
CA THR A 414 -45.89 -21.65 10.98
C THR A 414 -45.63 -23.07 11.48
N ILE A 415 -44.35 -23.47 11.51
CA ILE A 415 -43.93 -24.77 12.04
C ILE A 415 -44.12 -24.80 13.57
N GLU A 416 -43.67 -23.76 14.28
CA GLU A 416 -43.77 -23.67 15.75
C GLU A 416 -45.23 -23.74 16.23
N ALA A 417 -46.15 -23.07 15.54
CA ALA A 417 -47.58 -23.15 15.83
C ALA A 417 -48.15 -24.56 15.59
N THR A 418 -47.70 -25.26 14.55
CA THR A 418 -48.14 -26.63 14.24
C THR A 418 -47.73 -27.60 15.35
N VAL A 419 -46.49 -27.48 15.85
CA VAL A 419 -46.01 -28.27 16.99
C VAL A 419 -46.80 -27.96 18.27
N GLY A 420 -47.02 -26.67 18.56
CA GLY A 420 -47.84 -26.25 19.71
C GLY A 420 -49.29 -26.77 19.67
N THR A 421 -49.89 -26.91 18.48
CA THR A 421 -51.21 -27.53 18.33
C THR A 421 -51.19 -29.05 18.44
N SER A 422 -50.07 -29.70 18.09
CA SER A 422 -49.90 -31.15 18.26
C SER A 422 -49.71 -31.57 19.72
N GLU A 423 -49.25 -30.66 20.59
CA GLU A 423 -49.21 -30.84 22.05
C GLU A 423 -50.57 -30.66 22.73
N ILE A 424 -51.59 -30.11 22.05
CA ILE A 424 -52.98 -30.20 22.50
C ILE A 424 -53.45 -31.62 22.19
N GLY A 425 -53.00 -32.55 23.02
CA GLY A 425 -53.55 -33.90 23.05
C GLY A 425 -55.06 -33.78 23.15
N ILE A 426 -55.76 -34.39 22.18
CA ILE A 426 -57.20 -34.61 22.27
C ILE A 426 -57.45 -35.12 23.69
N SER A 427 -58.20 -34.38 24.50
CA SER A 427 -58.35 -34.75 25.90
C SER A 427 -58.87 -36.18 25.96
N LYS A 428 -58.41 -37.00 26.92
CA LYS A 428 -58.95 -38.36 27.11
C LYS A 428 -60.48 -38.37 27.21
N SER A 429 -61.09 -37.27 27.64
CA SER A 429 -62.53 -37.06 27.62
C SER A 429 -63.10 -36.95 26.19
N PHE A 430 -62.45 -36.23 25.28
CA PHE A 430 -62.88 -36.12 23.89
C PHE A 430 -62.67 -37.42 23.11
N GLU A 431 -61.57 -38.15 23.33
CA GLU A 431 -61.39 -39.50 22.74
C GLU A 431 -62.47 -40.48 23.21
N LYS A 432 -62.85 -40.41 24.48
CA LYS A 432 -63.92 -41.24 25.05
C LYS A 432 -65.27 -40.89 24.44
N VAL A 433 -65.56 -39.61 24.27
CA VAL A 433 -66.78 -39.13 23.60
C VAL A 433 -66.79 -39.57 22.13
N LEU A 434 -65.66 -39.48 21.43
CA LEU A 434 -65.55 -39.89 20.03
C LEU A 434 -65.76 -41.39 19.85
N LYS A 435 -65.19 -42.22 20.73
CA LYS A 435 -65.46 -43.68 20.75
C LYS A 435 -66.93 -44.00 21.01
N GLN A 436 -67.53 -43.36 22.01
CA GLN A 436 -68.96 -43.53 22.30
C GLN A 436 -69.84 -43.09 21.13
N LEU A 437 -69.45 -42.04 20.41
CA LEU A 437 -70.20 -41.55 19.25
C LEU A 437 -70.07 -42.50 18.06
N LEU A 438 -68.90 -43.13 17.85
CA LEU A 438 -68.65 -44.12 16.82
C LEU A 438 -69.37 -45.46 17.07
N GLU A 439 -69.71 -45.78 18.31
CA GLU A 439 -70.49 -46.98 18.69
C GLU A 439 -72.01 -46.83 18.44
N LEU A 440 -72.50 -45.62 18.20
CA LEU A 440 -73.92 -45.35 17.92
C LEU A 440 -74.31 -45.69 16.49
N THR A 441 -75.60 -45.90 16.26
CA THR A 441 -76.11 -46.12 14.90
C THR A 441 -76.06 -44.83 14.07
N LYS A 442 -75.91 -44.95 12.74
CA LYS A 442 -75.85 -43.79 11.82
C LYS A 442 -76.98 -42.75 12.03
N PRO A 443 -78.24 -43.13 12.30
CA PRO A 443 -79.29 -42.16 12.61
C PRO A 443 -79.02 -41.34 13.88
N GLU A 444 -78.52 -41.98 14.94
CA GLU A 444 -78.22 -41.33 16.22
C GLU A 444 -77.02 -40.39 16.14
N GLN A 445 -75.97 -40.82 15.42
CA GLN A 445 -74.82 -39.97 15.10
C GLN A 445 -75.26 -38.69 14.37
N ASN A 446 -76.13 -38.81 13.36
CA ASN A 446 -76.63 -37.67 12.60
C ASN A 446 -77.47 -36.69 13.45
N VAL A 447 -78.22 -37.18 14.45
CA VAL A 447 -78.98 -36.33 15.37
C VAL A 447 -78.04 -35.55 16.29
N ILE A 448 -77.00 -36.19 16.82
CA ILE A 448 -76.02 -35.55 17.70
C ILE A 448 -75.22 -34.50 16.92
N VAL A 449 -74.73 -34.83 15.71
CA VAL A 449 -74.02 -33.88 14.85
C VAL A 449 -74.89 -32.67 14.51
N ARG A 450 -76.17 -32.87 14.18
CA ARG A 450 -77.11 -31.76 13.93
C ARG A 450 -77.34 -30.89 15.17
N LYS A 451 -77.42 -31.47 16.36
CA LYS A 451 -77.58 -30.69 17.60
C LYS A 451 -76.33 -29.89 17.96
N ILE A 452 -75.14 -30.43 17.71
CA ILE A 452 -73.86 -29.73 17.95
C ILE A 452 -73.70 -28.56 16.97
N VAL A 453 -74.04 -28.77 15.69
CA VAL A 453 -73.97 -27.73 14.64
C VAL A 453 -75.00 -26.62 14.87
N ASN A 454 -76.17 -26.95 15.44
CA ASN A 454 -77.23 -25.97 15.73
C ASN A 454 -77.14 -25.34 17.12
N ALA A 455 -76.09 -25.58 17.90
CA ALA A 455 -75.90 -25.04 19.25
C ALA A 455 -75.02 -23.77 19.30
N GLN A 456 -74.90 -23.04 18.18
CA GLN A 456 -74.36 -21.68 18.13
C GLN A 456 -75.44 -20.63 18.25
#